data_AF-A0A7X9KLE1-F1
#
_entry.id   AF-A0A7X9KLE1-F1
#
_cell.length_a   1.000
_cell.length_b   1.000
_cell.length_c   1.000
_cell.angle_alpha   90.00
_cell.angle_beta   90.00
_cell.angle_gamma   90.00
#
_symmetry.space_group_name_H-M   'P 1'
#
loop_
_entity.id
_entity.type
_entity.pdbx_description
1 polymer ?
#
loop_
_entity_poly.entity_id
_entity_poly.type
_entity_poly.pdbx_seq_one_letter_code
_entity_poly.pdbx_strand_id
1 'polypeptide(L)'
;RIGLADEVVAPEALHDRALALALEVAKGALQAQALVKRAVDEGTSTDLATGLALEVDLFEAVFHTADSRIGVASFLADGPGKAQFTGS
;
A
#
# COMPACT_ATOMS: atom_id res chain seq x y z
N ARG A 1 -8.18 21.80 -10.67
CA ARG A 1 -8.49 20.35 -10.53
C ARG A 1 -9.05 20.15 -9.12
N ILE A 2 -10.11 19.37 -8.95
CA ILE A 2 -10.85 19.24 -7.68
C ILE A 2 -10.54 17.94 -6.89
N GLY A 3 -9.61 17.11 -7.38
CA GLY A 3 -9.26 15.84 -6.71
C GLY A 3 -10.20 14.66 -7.01
N LEU A 4 -11.10 14.76 -8.00
CA LEU A 4 -12.02 13.66 -8.35
C LEU A 4 -11.33 12.46 -9.03
N ALA A 5 -10.20 12.69 -9.71
CA ALA A 5 -9.43 11.64 -10.38
C ALA A 5 -7.93 11.92 -10.20
N ASP A 6 -7.16 10.87 -9.90
CA ASP A 6 -5.71 10.93 -9.72
C ASP A 6 -4.98 11.19 -11.04
N GLU A 7 -5.46 10.56 -12.13
CA GLU A 7 -4.85 10.65 -13.46
C GLU A 7 -5.93 10.81 -14.54
N VAL A 8 -5.63 11.63 -15.56
CA VAL A 8 -6.48 11.80 -16.75
C VAL A 8 -5.63 11.50 -17.97
N VAL A 9 -6.06 10.51 -18.76
CA VAL A 9 -5.37 10.06 -19.98
C VAL A 9 -6.29 10.14 -21.20
N ALA A 10 -5.72 9.99 -22.40
CA ALA A 10 -6.51 9.85 -23.62
C ALA A 10 -7.41 8.60 -23.55
N PRO A 11 -8.62 8.60 -24.13
CA PRO A 11 -9.57 7.49 -24.04
C PRO A 11 -8.98 6.14 -24.46
N GLU A 12 -8.19 6.12 -25.53
CA GLU A 12 -7.52 4.94 -26.08
C GLU A 12 -6.43 4.36 -25.17
N ALA A 13 -5.88 5.16 -24.25
CA ALA A 13 -4.85 4.73 -23.30
C ALA A 13 -5.43 4.31 -21.93
N LEU A 14 -6.73 4.52 -21.70
CA LEU A 14 -7.36 4.33 -20.38
C LEU A 14 -7.18 2.91 -19.84
N HIS A 15 -7.49 1.91 -20.67
CA HIS A 15 -7.46 0.51 -20.24
C HIS A 15 -6.04 0.06 -19.91
N ASP A 16 -5.10 0.34 -20.80
CA ASP A 16 -3.69 -0.03 -20.64
C ASP A 16 -3.08 0.67 -19.41
N ARG A 17 -3.40 1.95 -19.19
CA ARG A 17 -2.91 2.69 -18.03
C ARG A 17 -3.49 2.16 -16.71
N ALA A 18 -4.78 1.87 -16.67
CA ALA A 18 -5.44 1.32 -15.50
C ALA A 18 -4.86 -0.07 -15.12
N LEU A 19 -4.63 -0.94 -16.11
CA LEU A 19 -3.98 -2.22 -15.89
C LEU A 19 -2.52 -2.08 -15.45
N ALA A 20 -1.78 -1.15 -16.04
CA ALA A 20 -0.40 -0.89 -15.62
C ALA A 20 -0.33 -0.49 -14.13
N LEU A 21 -1.21 0.40 -13.68
CA LEU A 21 -1.32 0.78 -12.27
C LEU A 21 -1.67 -0.42 -11.37
N ALA A 22 -2.67 -1.22 -11.78
CA ALA A 22 -3.06 -2.41 -11.03
C ALA A 22 -1.90 -3.41 -10.90
N LEU A 23 -1.12 -3.60 -11.98
CA LEU A 23 0.05 -4.48 -11.99
C LEU A 23 1.21 -3.95 -11.14
N GLU A 24 1.37 -2.63 -11.03
CA GLU A 24 2.35 -2.03 -10.10
C GLU A 24 1.97 -2.32 -8.65
N VAL A 25 0.70 -2.11 -8.28
CA VAL A 25 0.20 -2.40 -6.93
C VAL A 25 0.30 -3.90 -6.62
N ALA A 26 -0.05 -4.77 -7.58
CA ALA A 26 -0.04 -6.22 -7.44
C ALA A 26 1.33 -6.83 -7.15
N LYS A 27 2.43 -6.12 -7.44
CA LYS A 27 3.81 -6.54 -7.12
C LYS A 27 4.24 -6.20 -5.69
N GLY A 28 3.42 -5.46 -4.96
CA GLY A 28 3.75 -4.98 -3.61
C GLY A 28 3.42 -5.98 -2.50
N ALA A 29 3.68 -5.56 -1.26
CA ALA A 29 3.30 -6.28 -0.06
C ALA A 29 1.78 -6.20 0.17
N LEU A 30 1.01 -7.08 -0.47
CA LEU A 30 -0.46 -6.97 -0.57
C LEU A 30 -1.16 -6.94 0.78
N GLN A 31 -0.68 -7.68 1.78
CA GLN A 31 -1.25 -7.63 3.13
C GLN A 31 -0.99 -6.27 3.80
N ALA A 32 0.20 -5.70 3.65
CA ALA A 32 0.49 -4.36 4.16
C ALA A 32 -0.35 -3.29 3.46
N GLN A 33 -0.54 -3.39 2.15
CA GLN A 33 -1.42 -2.49 1.38
C GLN A 33 -2.87 -2.58 1.87
N ALA A 34 -3.38 -3.78 2.15
CA ALA A 34 -4.72 -3.98 2.70
C ALA A 34 -4.87 -3.36 4.10
N LEU A 35 -3.86 -3.52 4.96
CA LEU A 35 -3.82 -2.91 6.30
C LEU A 35 -3.78 -1.38 6.21
N VAL A 36 -2.97 -0.81 5.32
CA VAL A 36 -2.95 0.65 5.07
C VAL A 36 -4.30 1.15 4.56
N LYS A 37 -4.93 0.42 3.63
CA LYS A 37 -6.27 0.78 3.14
C LYS A 37 -7.28 0.83 4.29
N ARG A 38 -7.23 -0.11 5.23
CA ARG A 38 -8.07 -0.10 6.43
C ARG A 38 -7.77 1.10 7.32
N ALA A 39 -6.49 1.39 7.57
CA ALA A 39 -6.07 2.54 8.39
C ALA A 39 -6.62 3.85 7.82
N VAL A 40 -6.54 4.04 6.50
CA VAL A 40 -7.05 5.25 5.84
C VAL A 40 -8.56 5.31 5.87
N ASP A 41 -9.26 4.26 5.40
CA ASP A 41 -10.72 4.28 5.25
C ASP A 41 -11.42 4.44 6.61
N GLU A 42 -10.95 3.74 7.64
CA GLU A 42 -11.55 3.79 8.99
C GLU A 42 -10.99 4.96 9.82
N GLY A 43 -9.68 5.18 9.79
CA GLY A 43 -9.01 6.19 10.61
C GLY A 43 -9.38 7.63 10.23
N THR A 44 -9.63 7.89 8.94
CA THR A 44 -10.07 9.24 8.49
C THR A 44 -11.55 9.53 8.83
N SER A 45 -12.31 8.50 9.18
CA SER A 45 -13.73 8.62 9.56
C SER A 45 -13.95 8.85 11.06
N THR A 46 -12.87 8.97 11.84
CA THR A 46 -12.89 9.15 13.30
C THR A 46 -12.03 10.36 13.73
N ASP A 47 -11.95 10.62 15.03
CA ASP A 47 -11.05 11.64 15.58
C ASP A 47 -9.57 11.20 15.47
N LEU A 48 -8.67 12.19 15.50
CA LEU A 48 -7.23 11.95 15.31
C LEU A 48 -6.64 10.94 16.31
N ALA A 49 -7.07 10.97 17.58
CA ALA A 49 -6.50 10.08 18.59
C ALA A 49 -6.92 8.63 18.34
N THR A 50 -8.19 8.41 18.01
CA THR A 50 -8.71 7.09 17.65
C THR A 50 -8.08 6.57 16.35
N GLY A 51 -7.93 7.43 15.34
CA GLY A 51 -7.28 7.06 14.08
C GLY A 51 -5.81 6.65 14.26
N LEU A 52 -5.05 7.39 15.07
CA LEU A 52 -3.66 7.05 15.39
C LEU A 52 -3.54 5.74 16.19
N ALA A 53 -4.47 5.48 17.11
CA ALA A 53 -4.49 4.20 17.84
C ALA A 53 -4.71 3.02 16.88
N LEU A 54 -5.67 3.14 15.95
CA LEU A 54 -5.91 2.15 14.91
C LEU A 54 -4.68 1.94 14.01
N GLU A 55 -4.00 3.02 13.62
CA GLU A 55 -2.79 2.95 12.80
C GLU A 55 -1.66 2.17 13.49
N VAL A 56 -1.46 2.39 14.80
CA VAL A 56 -0.46 1.65 15.59
C VAL A 56 -0.75 0.16 15.58
N ASP A 57 -1.99 -0.24 15.87
CA ASP A 57 -2.39 -1.66 15.89
C ASP A 57 -2.20 -2.32 14.52
N LEU A 58 -2.56 -1.59 13.45
CA LEU A 58 -2.40 -2.05 12.07
C LEU A 58 -0.95 -2.15 11.64
N PHE A 59 -0.12 -1.19 12.05
CA PHE A 59 1.31 -1.18 11.79
C PHE A 59 2.01 -2.35 12.46
N GLU A 60 1.67 -2.67 13.72
CA GLU A 60 2.13 -3.89 14.39
C GLU A 60 1.74 -5.13 13.58
N ALA A 61 0.49 -5.21 13.13
CA ALA A 61 -0.01 -6.35 12.36
C ALA A 61 0.79 -6.61 11.07
N VAL A 62 1.35 -5.57 10.43
CA VAL A 62 2.22 -5.72 9.24
C VAL A 62 3.42 -6.60 9.55
N PHE A 63 4.01 -6.53 10.75
CA PHE A 63 5.22 -7.31 11.11
C PHE A 63 4.97 -8.81 11.24
N HIS A 64 3.71 -9.25 11.24
CA HIS A 64 3.38 -10.68 11.23
C HIS A 64 3.36 -11.28 9.81
N THR A 65 3.33 -10.46 8.76
CA THR A 65 3.30 -10.88 7.35
C THR A 65 4.65 -11.44 6.89
N ALA A 66 4.66 -12.30 5.84
CA ALA A 66 5.92 -12.77 5.27
C ALA A 66 6.68 -11.64 4.55
N ASP A 67 5.93 -10.78 3.84
CA ASP A 67 6.48 -9.64 3.11
C ASP A 67 7.19 -8.61 4.00
N SER A 68 6.79 -8.44 5.27
CA SER A 68 7.52 -7.58 6.20
C SER A 68 8.96 -8.06 6.44
N ARG A 69 9.15 -9.38 6.60
CA ARG A 69 10.47 -10.00 6.80
C ARG A 69 11.32 -9.87 5.54
N ILE A 70 10.72 -10.09 4.37
CA ILE A 70 11.39 -9.92 3.07
C ILE A 70 11.85 -8.47 2.90
N GLY A 71 10.96 -7.51 3.17
CA GLY A 71 11.23 -6.08 3.03
C GLY A 71 12.38 -5.62 3.92
N VAL A 72 12.34 -5.98 5.21
CA VAL A 72 13.40 -5.62 6.17
C VAL A 72 14.74 -6.28 5.81
N ALA A 73 14.73 -7.58 5.47
CA ALA A 73 15.95 -8.28 5.10
C ALA A 73 16.59 -7.68 3.83
N SER A 74 15.79 -7.43 2.80
CA SER A 74 16.29 -6.82 1.54
C SER A 74 16.77 -5.39 1.76
N PHE A 75 16.08 -4.60 2.59
CA PHE A 75 16.53 -3.23 2.90
C PHE A 75 17.90 -3.22 3.57
N LEU A 76 18.13 -4.11 4.54
CA LEU A 76 19.40 -4.20 5.25
C LEU A 76 20.55 -4.70 4.36
N ALA A 77 20.25 -5.59 3.40
CA ALA A 77 21.25 -6.16 2.49
C ALA A 77 21.57 -5.24 1.30
N ASP A 78 20.54 -4.72 0.64
CA ASP A 78 20.64 -4.13 -0.70
C ASP A 78 20.12 -2.67 -0.76
N GLY A 79 19.57 -2.15 0.34
CA GLY A 79 18.95 -0.83 0.40
C GLY A 79 17.49 -0.80 -0.10
N PRO A 80 16.91 0.40 -0.24
CA PRO A 80 15.49 0.56 -0.53
C PRO A 80 15.11 0.10 -1.95
N GLY A 81 13.89 -0.43 -2.08
CA GLY A 81 13.27 -0.74 -3.38
C GLY A 81 13.81 -1.99 -4.06
N LYS A 82 14.54 -2.86 -3.34
CA LYS A 82 15.10 -4.12 -3.87
C LYS A 82 14.30 -5.37 -3.50
N ALA A 83 13.37 -5.25 -2.56
CA ALA A 83 12.55 -6.36 -2.08
C ALA A 83 11.65 -6.92 -3.20
N GLN A 84 11.52 -8.25 -3.24
CA GLN A 84 10.56 -8.95 -4.09
C GLN A 84 9.46 -9.53 -3.20
N PHE A 85 8.32 -8.83 -3.15
CA PHE A 85 7.18 -9.25 -2.34
C PHE A 85 6.40 -10.38 -3.02
N THR A 86 5.78 -11.23 -2.20
CA THR A 86 4.97 -12.37 -2.65
C THR A 86 3.48 -12.16 -2.43
N GLY A 87 3.09 -11.12 -1.69
CA GLY A 87 1.70 -10.83 -1.33
C GLY A 87 1.18 -11.63 -0.14
N SER A 88 2.08 -12.20 0.68
CA SER A 88 1.75 -13.13 1.78
C SER A 88 2.35 -12.76 3.14
#